data_AF-A0A2L2Z8K5-F1
#
_entry.id   AF-A0A2L2Z8K5-F1
#
_cell.length_a   1.000
_cell.length_b   1.000
_cell.length_c   1.000
_cell.angle_alpha   90.00
_cell.angle_beta   90.00
_cell.angle_gamma   90.00
#
_symmetry.space_group_name_H-M   'P 1'
#
loop_
_entity.id
_entity.type
_entity.pdbx_description
1 polymer ?
#
loop_
_entity_poly.entity_id
_entity_poly.type
_entity_poly.pdbx_seq_one_letter_code
_entity_poly.pdbx_strand_id
1 'polypeptide(L)'
;KNKCPPPEATKCSCKYRAYGAVLLCYRVGSQENLQANLKALNGYSVKQLTMSGVNASSMPTDLFQGLHIKELVLDKFEGDDASFRPGRSHFSGLENSLVELEIRSSFNRN
;
A
#
# COMPACT_ATOMS: atom_id res chain seq x y z
N LYS A 1 -5.70 -12.63 9.54
CA LYS A 1 -6.06 -11.98 10.83
C LYS A 1 -7.09 -10.89 10.56
N ASN A 2 -8.23 -10.94 11.25
CA ASN A 2 -9.33 -9.98 11.11
C ASN A 2 -9.28 -8.94 12.25
N LYS A 3 -8.17 -8.21 12.34
CA LYS A 3 -7.94 -7.17 13.35
C LYS A 3 -6.92 -6.16 12.83
N CYS A 4 -6.74 -5.05 13.52
CA CYS A 4 -5.62 -4.17 13.24
C CYS A 4 -4.28 -4.83 13.60
N PRO A 5 -3.21 -4.60 12.83
CA PRO A 5 -1.85 -4.85 13.29
C PRO A 5 -1.57 -4.05 14.57
N PRO A 6 -0.70 -4.54 15.45
CA PRO A 6 -0.34 -3.80 16.64
C PRO A 6 0.47 -2.53 16.25
N PRO A 7 0.39 -1.43 17.02
CA PRO A 7 0.99 -0.15 16.66
C PRO A 7 2.51 -0.20 16.43
N GLU A 8 3.22 -1.11 17.10
CA GLU A 8 4.65 -1.31 16.94
C GLU A 8 5.04 -1.97 15.60
N ALA A 9 4.08 -2.63 14.93
CA ALA A 9 4.35 -3.33 13.68
C ALA A 9 4.32 -2.40 12.46
N THR A 10 3.54 -1.31 12.50
CA THR A 10 3.39 -0.38 11.38
C THR A 10 3.22 1.05 11.86
N LYS A 11 3.80 2.00 11.12
CA LYS A 11 3.60 3.44 11.34
C LYS A 11 2.24 3.94 10.83
N CYS A 12 1.43 3.05 10.24
CA CYS A 12 0.11 3.40 9.75
C CYS A 12 -0.90 3.42 10.90
N SER A 13 -1.79 4.42 10.87
CA SER A 13 -2.96 4.39 11.74
C SER A 13 -3.90 3.30 11.26
N CYS A 14 -4.46 2.52 12.19
CA CYS A 14 -5.40 1.47 11.86
C CYS A 14 -6.67 1.60 12.70
N LYS A 15 -7.82 1.45 12.05
CA LYS A 15 -9.10 1.29 12.72
C LYS A 15 -9.76 0.02 12.20
N TYR A 16 -10.16 -0.86 13.10
CA TYR A 16 -11.01 -1.98 12.73
C TYR A 16 -12.44 -1.46 12.58
N ARG A 17 -13.04 -1.71 11.42
CA ARG A 17 -14.41 -1.33 11.09
C ARG A 17 -15.19 -2.59 10.73
N ALA A 18 -16.51 -2.45 10.55
CA ALA A 18 -17.33 -3.54 10.05
C ALA A 18 -16.67 -4.14 8.80
N TYR A 19 -16.38 -5.43 8.88
CA TYR A 19 -15.82 -6.25 7.80
C TYR A 19 -14.35 -6.01 7.40
N GLY A 20 -13.52 -5.37 8.24
CA GLY A 20 -12.06 -5.44 8.08
C GLY A 20 -11.28 -4.26 8.65
N ALA A 21 -9.95 -4.37 8.57
CA ALA A 21 -9.03 -3.31 8.99
C ALA A 21 -8.97 -2.20 7.93
N VAL A 22 -9.09 -0.95 8.36
CA VAL A 22 -8.89 0.24 7.54
C VAL A 22 -7.60 0.90 8.00
N LEU A 23 -6.61 0.95 7.11
CA LEU A 23 -5.29 1.50 7.38
C LEU A 23 -5.07 2.80 6.61
N LEU A 24 -4.48 3.77 7.29
CA LEU A 24 -4.04 5.03 6.72
C LEU A 24 -2.58 5.27 7.09
N CYS A 25 -1.72 5.22 6.09
CA CYS A 25 -0.30 5.50 6.15
C CYS A 25 -0.05 6.91 5.60
N TYR A 26 0.47 7.81 6.43
CA TYR A 26 0.77 9.20 6.04
C TYR A 26 2.28 9.44 6.01
N ARG A 27 2.76 10.20 5.01
CA ARG A 27 4.15 10.66 4.90
C ARG A 27 5.17 9.52 4.96
N VAL A 28 4.97 8.51 4.11
CA VAL A 28 5.94 7.41 3.97
C VAL A 28 7.12 7.93 3.14
N GLY A 29 8.09 8.54 3.83
CA GLY A 29 9.18 9.29 3.21
C GLY A 29 10.37 8.48 2.70
N SER A 30 10.32 7.15 2.75
CA SER A 30 11.35 6.30 2.13
C SER A 30 10.80 4.96 1.67
N GLN A 31 11.49 4.35 0.71
CA GLN A 31 11.18 3.01 0.22
C GLN A 31 11.28 1.96 1.33
N GLU A 32 12.25 2.04 2.26
CA GLU A 32 12.32 1.06 3.35
C GLU A 32 11.11 1.16 4.29
N ASN A 33 10.62 2.38 4.56
CA ASN A 33 9.43 2.57 5.37
C ASN A 33 8.18 2.02 4.67
N LEU A 34 8.08 2.16 3.35
CA LEU A 34 6.99 1.58 2.57
C LEU A 34 7.00 0.05 2.67
N GLN A 35 8.15 -0.57 2.40
CA GLN A 35 8.31 -2.02 2.48
C GLN A 35 8.05 -2.55 3.89
N ALA A 36 8.58 -1.88 4.92
CA ALA A 36 8.36 -2.28 6.32
C ALA A 36 6.88 -2.23 6.71
N ASN A 37 6.18 -1.15 6.34
CA ASN A 37 4.75 -1.02 6.61
C ASN A 37 3.94 -2.11 5.91
N LEU A 38 4.20 -2.38 4.62
CA LEU A 38 3.47 -3.40 3.87
C LEU A 38 3.78 -4.81 4.38
N LYS A 39 5.05 -5.11 4.68
CA LYS A 39 5.44 -6.41 5.26
C LYS A 39 4.73 -6.70 6.59
N ALA A 40 4.46 -5.68 7.39
CA ALA A 40 3.72 -5.80 8.64
C ALA A 40 2.24 -6.21 8.44
N LEU A 41 1.69 -5.99 7.24
CA LEU A 41 0.32 -6.36 6.89
C LEU A 41 0.20 -7.81 6.40
N ASN A 42 1.30 -8.55 6.27
CA ASN A 42 1.26 -9.95 5.88
C ASN A 42 0.38 -10.77 6.83
N GLY A 43 -0.55 -11.52 6.24
CA GLY A 43 -1.52 -12.33 6.97
C GLY A 43 -2.63 -11.52 7.66
N TYR A 44 -2.76 -10.21 7.42
CA TYR A 44 -3.92 -9.41 7.81
C TYR A 44 -4.90 -9.27 6.65
N SER A 45 -6.20 -9.27 6.96
CA SER A 45 -7.25 -8.96 5.99
C SER A 45 -7.53 -7.46 6.07
N VAL A 46 -7.09 -6.75 5.06
CA VAL A 46 -7.21 -5.29 4.96
C VAL A 46 -8.39 -4.97 4.07
N LYS A 47 -9.38 -4.28 4.63
CA LYS A 47 -10.51 -3.77 3.86
C LYS A 47 -10.02 -2.63 2.97
N GLN A 48 -9.35 -1.66 3.55
CA GLN A 48 -8.88 -0.48 2.84
C GLN A 48 -7.47 -0.12 3.32
N LEU A 49 -6.56 0.08 2.37
CA LEU A 49 -5.25 0.66 2.61
C LEU A 49 -5.15 1.98 1.87
N THR A 50 -5.00 3.07 2.61
CA THR A 50 -4.67 4.39 2.06
C THR A 50 -3.21 4.70 2.32
N MET A 51 -2.47 4.96 1.25
CA MET A 51 -1.10 5.44 1.29
C MET A 51 -1.07 6.87 0.78
N SER A 52 -0.85 7.83 1.68
CA SER A 52 -0.86 9.26 1.36
C SER A 52 0.52 9.89 1.57
N GLY A 53 1.01 10.61 0.56
CA GLY A 53 2.31 11.29 0.61
C GLY A 53 3.47 10.30 0.66
N VAL A 54 3.48 9.32 -0.23
CA VAL A 54 4.59 8.38 -0.39
C VAL A 54 5.60 8.98 -1.36
N ASN A 55 6.86 8.98 -0.97
CA ASN A 55 7.97 9.29 -1.88
C ASN A 55 8.94 8.11 -1.86
N ALA A 56 8.85 7.25 -2.88
CA ALA A 56 9.66 6.06 -3.00
C ALA A 56 10.56 6.16 -4.23
N SER A 57 11.86 5.90 -4.07
CA SER A 57 12.82 5.84 -5.17
C SER A 57 12.49 4.75 -6.18
N SER A 58 11.77 3.69 -5.77
CA SER A 58 11.26 2.69 -6.69
C SER A 58 10.00 2.04 -6.17
N MET A 59 9.25 1.43 -7.08
CA MET A 59 8.11 0.57 -6.77
C MET A 59 8.37 -0.85 -7.27
N PRO A 60 8.92 -1.74 -6.42
CA PRO A 60 9.13 -3.14 -6.77
C PRO A 60 7.82 -3.83 -7.19
N THR A 61 7.90 -4.80 -8.10
CA THR A 61 6.72 -5.53 -8.60
C THR A 61 6.13 -6.50 -7.58
N ASP A 62 6.92 -6.91 -6.60
CA ASP A 62 6.56 -7.82 -5.51
C ASP A 62 6.10 -7.09 -4.24
N LEU A 63 5.95 -5.77 -4.30
CA LEU A 63 5.68 -4.92 -3.13
C LEU A 63 4.41 -5.32 -2.36
N PHE A 64 3.40 -5.82 -3.07
CA PHE A 64 2.13 -6.26 -2.47
C PHE A 64 1.98 -7.78 -2.41
N GLN A 65 3.06 -8.54 -2.65
CA GLN A 65 3.00 -9.99 -2.66
C GLN A 65 2.57 -10.54 -1.29
N GLY A 66 1.56 -11.42 -1.30
CA GLY A 66 1.04 -12.05 -0.08
C GLY A 66 0.12 -11.16 0.76
N LEU A 67 -0.18 -9.95 0.30
CA LEU A 67 -1.14 -9.06 0.95
C LEU A 67 -2.57 -9.36 0.50
N HIS A 68 -3.50 -9.13 1.41
CA HIS A 68 -4.93 -9.29 1.14
C HIS A 68 -5.63 -7.95 1.39
N ILE A 69 -5.71 -7.14 0.33
CA ILE A 69 -6.21 -5.76 0.36
C ILE A 69 -7.38 -5.66 -0.62
N LYS A 70 -8.56 -5.24 -0.12
CA LYS A 70 -9.74 -5.06 -0.99
C LYS A 70 -9.78 -3.73 -1.70
N GLU A 71 -9.45 -2.66 -1.01
CA GLU A 71 -9.45 -1.29 -1.53
C GLU A 71 -8.06 -0.68 -1.34
N LEU A 72 -7.41 -0.26 -2.43
CA LEU A 72 -6.11 0.42 -2.41
C LEU A 72 -6.27 1.85 -2.87
N VAL A 73 -5.96 2.80 -2.00
CA VAL A 73 -5.97 4.24 -2.31
C VAL A 73 -4.53 4.76 -2.29
N LEU A 74 -4.07 5.25 -3.43
CA LEU A 74 -2.80 5.93 -3.60
C LEU A 74 -3.07 7.43 -3.72
N ASP A 75 -2.64 8.22 -2.74
CA ASP A 75 -2.81 9.67 -2.72
C ASP A 75 -1.45 10.35 -2.62
N LYS A 76 -1.11 11.25 -3.55
CA LYS A 76 0.23 11.87 -3.59
C LYS A 76 1.35 10.83 -3.47
N PHE A 77 1.19 9.73 -4.19
CA PHE A 77 2.15 8.64 -4.27
C PHE A 77 3.09 8.94 -5.45
N GLU A 78 4.35 9.20 -5.13
CA GLU A 78 5.38 9.45 -6.13
C GLU A 78 6.38 8.29 -6.13
N GLY A 79 6.62 7.76 -7.32
CA GLY A 79 7.62 6.74 -7.60
C GLY A 79 8.46 7.17 -8.80
N ASP A 80 9.74 6.80 -8.82
CA ASP A 80 10.58 7.06 -10.01
C ASP A 80 9.96 6.40 -11.25
N ASP A 81 9.86 7.16 -12.34
CA ASP A 81 9.28 6.79 -13.64
C ASP A 81 9.98 5.55 -14.24
N ALA A 82 11.26 5.33 -13.88
CA ALA A 82 11.99 4.11 -14.25
C ALA A 82 11.36 2.83 -13.67
N SER A 83 10.57 2.94 -12.60
CA SER A 83 9.86 1.81 -12.01
C SER A 83 8.73 1.35 -12.92
N PHE A 84 7.95 2.26 -13.49
CA PHE A 84 6.70 2.01 -14.21
C PHE A 84 6.87 1.72 -15.71
N ARG A 85 7.99 1.10 -16.09
CA ARG A 85 8.23 0.71 -17.48
C ARG A 85 7.16 -0.29 -17.97
N PRO A 86 6.75 -0.20 -19.24
CA PRO A 86 5.85 -1.18 -19.84
C PRO A 86 6.32 -2.62 -19.61
N GLY A 87 5.39 -3.52 -19.30
CA GLY A 87 5.67 -4.94 -19.03
C GLY A 87 5.96 -5.26 -17.56
N ARG A 88 5.92 -4.28 -16.65
CA ARG A 88 6.00 -4.51 -15.20
C ARG A 88 4.62 -4.45 -14.53
N SER A 89 4.38 -5.40 -13.62
CA SER A 89 3.14 -5.50 -12.86
C SER A 89 3.37 -5.05 -11.42
N HIS A 90 3.19 -3.76 -11.14
CA HIS A 90 3.45 -3.17 -9.81
C HIS A 90 2.41 -3.53 -8.74
N PHE A 91 1.25 -4.02 -9.17
CA PHE A 91 0.17 -4.47 -8.31
C PHE A 91 0.12 -6.00 -8.19
N SER A 92 1.19 -6.68 -8.58
CA SER A 92 1.24 -8.13 -8.46
C SER A 92 1.16 -8.58 -7.00
N GLY A 93 0.44 -9.68 -6.79
CA GLY A 93 0.08 -10.19 -5.46
C GLY A 93 -1.31 -9.78 -4.99
N LEU A 94 -1.96 -8.82 -5.64
CA LEU A 94 -3.29 -8.33 -5.29
C LEU A 94 -4.42 -8.92 -6.15
N GLU A 95 -4.10 -9.74 -7.15
CA GLU A 95 -5.01 -10.20 -8.21
C GLU A 95 -6.28 -10.89 -7.67
N ASN A 96 -6.16 -11.58 -6.54
CA ASN A 96 -7.25 -12.35 -5.94
C ASN A 96 -8.03 -11.59 -4.84
N SER A 97 -7.61 -10.37 -4.49
CA SER A 97 -8.19 -9.65 -3.34
C SER A 97 -8.62 -8.22 -3.64
N LEU A 98 -7.95 -7.54 -4.56
CA LEU A 98 -8.21 -6.15 -4.88
C LEU A 98 -9.49 -6.03 -5.71
N VAL A 99 -10.42 -5.25 -5.17
CA VAL A 99 -11.71 -4.92 -5.78
C VAL A 99 -11.69 -3.51 -6.34
N GLU A 100 -10.99 -2.60 -5.65
CA GLU A 100 -10.94 -1.19 -6.01
C GLU A 100 -9.52 -0.63 -5.91
N LEU A 101 -9.09 0.03 -6.98
CA LEU A 101 -7.87 0.82 -7.03
C LEU A 101 -8.23 2.27 -7.31
N GLU A 102 -7.85 3.14 -6.39
CA GLU A 102 -8.03 4.58 -6.52
C GLU A 102 -6.67 5.29 -6.52
N ILE A 103 -6.44 6.14 -7.51
CA ILE A 103 -5.19 6.91 -7.66
C ILE A 103 -5.56 8.40 -7.70
N ARG A 104 -5.05 9.17 -6.73
CA ARG A 104 -5.32 10.61 -6.54
C ARG A 104 -4.04 11.41 -6.55
N SER A 105 -3.96 12.44 -7.38
CA SER A 105 -2.85 13.42 -7.39
C SER A 105 -1.45 12.78 -7.27
N SER A 106 -1.25 11.63 -7.93
CA SER A 106 -0.08 10.75 -7.80
C SER A 106 0.55 10.55 -9.18
N PHE A 107 1.82 10.15 -9.21
CA PHE A 107 2.58 9.92 -10.45
C PHE A 107 2.61 11.16 -11.34
N ASN A 108 2.78 12.33 -10.72
CA ASN A 108 2.84 13.57 -11.49
C ASN A 108 4.16 13.58 -12.25
N ARG A 109 4.10 13.51 -13.59
CA ARG A 109 5.26 13.71 -14.45
C ARG A 109 5.75 15.15 -14.25
N ASN A 110 6.96 15.32 -13.72
CA ASN A 110 7.72 16.54 -13.92
C ASN A 110 8.27 16.56 -15.36
#